data_AF-A0A6P0M8P9-F1
#
_entry.id   AF-A0A6P0M8P9-F1
#
_cell.length_a   1.000
_cell.length_b   1.000
_cell.length_c   1.000
_cell.angle_alpha   90.00
_cell.angle_beta   90.00
_cell.angle_gamma   90.00
#
_symmetry.space_group_name_H-M   'P 1'
#
loop_
_entity.id
_entity.type
_entity.pdbx_description
1 polymer ?
#
loop_
_entity_poly.entity_id
_entity_poly.type
_entity_poly.pdbx_seq_one_letter_code
_entity_poly.pdbx_strand_id
1 'polypeptide(L)' 'VAGEIVFEFLVRRGRVIRVMWDEAASTLTESQMIDLIKRSLSCWRVPQTCVKSVCLTLRINEGATQ' A
#
# COMPACT_ATOMS: atom_id res chain seq x y z
N VAL A 1 -0.68 18.14 -3.31
CA VAL A 1 -1.45 16.89 -3.15
C VAL A 1 -1.20 16.35 -1.76
N ALA A 2 -2.22 16.38 -0.90
CA ALA A 2 -2.18 15.76 0.41
C ALA A 2 -3.35 14.77 0.54
N GLY A 3 -3.14 13.68 1.27
CA GLY A 3 -4.17 12.67 1.50
C GLY A 3 -3.57 11.31 1.84
N GLU A 4 -4.44 10.30 1.85
CA GLU A 4 -4.09 8.94 2.26
C GLU A 4 -4.43 7.91 1.18
N ILE A 5 -3.58 6.91 1.04
CA ILE A 5 -3.83 5.71 0.23
C ILE A 5 -3.65 4.50 1.14
N VAL A 6 -4.68 3.66 1.21
CA VAL A 6 -4.73 2.48 2.07
C VAL A 6 -4.68 1.21 1.22
N PHE A 7 -3.77 0.31 1.57
CA PHE A 7 -3.64 -1.00 0.95
C PHE A 7 -3.78 -2.12 1.97
N GLU A 8 -4.52 -3.15 1.61
CA GLU A 8 -4.52 -4.42 2.32
C GLU A 8 -3.85 -5.49 1.47
N PHE A 9 -2.96 -6.28 2.07
CA PHE A 9 -2.35 -7.38 1.34
C PHE A 9 -2.07 -8.60 2.19
N LEU A 10 -2.20 -9.76 1.53
CA LEU A 10 -2.02 -11.07 2.13
C LEU A 10 -0.60 -11.55 1.89
N VAL A 11 0.03 -12.05 2.94
CA VAL A 11 1.38 -12.59 2.90
C VAL A 11 1.34 -14.08 3.20
N ARG A 12 2.00 -14.88 2.34
CA ARG A 12 2.12 -16.33 2.51
C ARG A 12 3.55 -16.74 2.21
N ARG A 13 4.20 -17.39 3.17
CA ARG A 13 5.59 -17.91 3.04
C ARG A 13 6.57 -16.81 2.57
N GLY A 14 6.47 -15.61 3.14
CA GLY A 14 7.36 -14.48 2.82
C GLY A 14 7.08 -13.79 1.48
N ARG A 15 5.96 -14.11 0.82
CA ARG A 15 5.53 -13.51 -0.44
C ARG A 15 4.18 -12.83 -0.30
N VAL A 16 4.05 -11.65 -0.90
CA VAL A 16 2.76 -10.99 -1.08
C VAL A 16 2.00 -11.72 -2.19
N ILE A 17 0.82 -12.25 -1.88
CA ILE A 17 0.02 -13.05 -2.83
C ILE A 17 -1.21 -12.30 -3.36
N ARG A 18 -1.60 -11.21 -2.69
CA ARG A 18 -2.72 -10.37 -3.09
C ARG A 18 -2.51 -8.98 -2.52
N VAL A 19 -2.71 -7.95 -3.35
CA VAL A 19 -2.74 -6.56 -2.93
C VAL A 19 -4.07 -5.96 -3.34
N MET A 20 -4.76 -5.33 -2.40
CA MET A 20 -6.03 -4.65 -2.59
C MET A 20 -5.84 -3.19 -2.21
N TRP A 21 -6.41 -2.30 -3.01
CA TRP A 21 -6.55 -0.90 -2.63
C TRP A 21 -7.91 -0.78 -1.94
N ASP A 22 -7.92 -0.15 -0.77
CA ASP A 22 -9.16 0.14 -0.05
C ASP A 22 -9.67 1.52 -0.50
N GLU A 23 -10.65 1.50 -1.41
CA GLU A 23 -11.26 2.70 -1.97
C GLU A 23 -12.00 3.52 -0.92
N ALA A 24 -12.60 2.85 0.07
CA ALA A 24 -13.39 3.51 1.10
C ALA A 24 -12.53 4.18 2.17
N ALA A 25 -11.35 3.62 2.45
CA ALA A 25 -10.39 4.16 3.42
C ALA A 25 -9.38 5.13 2.81
N SER A 26 -9.31 5.24 1.48
CA SER A 26 -8.38 6.15 0.79
C SER A 26 -9.04 7.47 0.44
N THR A 27 -8.31 8.56 0.60
CA THR A 27 -8.76 9.88 0.12
C THR A 27 -8.18 10.22 -1.26
N LEU A 28 -7.09 9.55 -1.65
CA LEU A 28 -6.42 9.71 -2.94
C LEU A 28 -6.78 8.54 -3.86
N THR A 29 -7.09 8.85 -5.11
CA THR A 29 -7.67 7.92 -6.09
C THR A 29 -6.90 7.85 -7.40
N GLU A 30 -5.65 8.35 -7.44
CA GLU A 30 -4.82 8.39 -8.64
C GLU A 30 -4.39 6.98 -9.07
N SER A 31 -5.08 6.43 -10.06
CA SER A 31 -4.93 5.05 -10.53
C SER A 31 -3.48 4.67 -10.89
N GLN A 32 -2.74 5.57 -11.57
CA GLN A 32 -1.35 5.32 -11.94
C GLN A 32 -0.44 5.13 -10.72
N MET A 33 -0.66 5.93 -9.67
CA MET A 33 0.10 5.84 -8.42
C MET A 33 -0.25 4.55 -7.68
N ILE A 34 -1.55 4.26 -7.56
CA ILE A 34 -2.08 3.05 -6.93
C ILE A 34 -1.50 1.80 -7.60
N ASP A 35 -1.50 1.74 -8.94
CA ASP A 35 -0.99 0.61 -9.69
C ASP A 35 0.52 0.42 -9.53
N LEU A 36 1.28 1.52 -9.49
CA LEU A 36 2.73 1.47 -9.28
C LEU A 36 3.06 0.94 -7.88
N ILE A 37 2.31 1.36 -6.86
CA ILE A 37 2.47 0.87 -5.49
C ILE A 37 2.07 -0.62 -5.40
N LYS A 38 0.94 -1.02 -6.01
CA LYS A 38 0.51 -2.43 -6.07
C LYS A 38 1.58 -3.35 -6.66
N ARG A 39 2.20 -2.95 -7.78
CA ARG A 39 3.30 -3.70 -8.40
C ARG A 39 4.51 -3.81 -7.47
N SER A 40 4.86 -2.71 -6.80
CA SER A 40 5.99 -2.67 -5.86
C SER A 40 5.76 -3.60 -4.66
N LEU A 41 4.56 -3.54 -4.05
CA LEU A 41 4.16 -4.41 -2.95
C LEU A 41 4.15 -5.89 -3.35
N SER A 42 3.71 -6.21 -4.58
CA SER A 42 3.70 -7.59 -5.09
C SER A 42 5.11 -8.19 -5.22
N CYS A 43 6.13 -7.36 -5.44
CA CYS A 43 7.53 -7.80 -5.50
C CYS A 43 8.24 -7.83 -4.13
N TRP A 44 7.61 -7.28 -3.09
CA TRP A 44 8.22 -7.19 -1.76
C TRP A 44 8.42 -8.57 -1.14
N ARG A 45 9.64 -8.83 -0.61
CA ARG A 45 9.96 -10.03 0.16
C ARG A 45 9.79 -9.72 1.63
N VAL A 46 8.77 -10.32 2.24
CA VAL A 46 8.45 -10.08 3.64
C VAL A 46 9.36 -10.94 4.52
N PRO A 47 9.98 -10.38 5.57
CA PRO A 47 10.69 -11.17 6.58
C PRO A 47 9.80 -12.28 7.14
N GLN A 48 10.37 -13.42 7.51
CA GLN A 48 9.61 -14.62 7.92
C GLN A 48 8.86 -14.49 9.27
N THR A 49 8.71 -13.28 9.80
CA THR A 49 7.84 -13.03 10.93
C THR A 49 6.40 -13.30 10.49
N CYS A 50 5.67 -14.10 11.27
CA CYS A 50 4.42 -14.71 10.83
C CYS A 50 3.29 -13.68 10.69
N VAL A 51 3.24 -12.94 9.57
CA VAL A 51 2.18 -11.99 9.27
C VAL A 51 1.32 -12.55 8.14
N LYS A 52 0.01 -12.70 8.38
CA LYS A 52 -0.95 -13.25 7.40
C LYS A 52 -1.61 -12.15 6.56
N SER A 53 -1.88 -11.00 7.17
CA SER A 53 -2.49 -9.82 6.55
C SER A 53 -1.76 -8.57 7.02
N VAL A 54 -1.52 -7.64 6.10
CA VAL A 54 -0.88 -6.35 6.37
C VAL A 54 -1.79 -5.25 5.84
N CYS A 55 -2.00 -4.22 6.66
CA CYS A 55 -2.58 -2.96 6.25
C CYS A 55 -1.48 -1.90 6.18
N LEU A 56 -1.36 -1.22 5.04
CA LEU A 56 -0.41 -0.15 4.79
C LEU A 56 -1.18 1.13 4.47
N THR A 57 -1.06 2.12 5.34
CA THR A 57 -1.54 3.48 5.10
C THR A 57 -0.36 4.36 4.70
N LEU A 58 -0.43 4.93 3.50
CA LEU A 58 0.52 5.93 3.02
C LEU A 58 -0.12 7.30 3.15
N ARG A 59 0.47 8.15 4.00
CA ARG A 59 0.04 9.54 4.14
C ARG A 59 0.97 10.46 3.36
N ILE A 60 0.41 11.15 2.38
CA ILE A 60 1.07 12.16 1.58
C ILE A 60 0.72 13.51 2.20
N ASN A 61 1.73 14.25 2.65
CA ASN A 61 1.55 15.62 3.12
C ASN A 61 2.06 16.57 2.03
N GLU A 62 1.42 17.73 1.87
CA GLU A 62 2.01 18.81 1.08
C GLU A 62 3.28 19.29 1.78
N GLY A 63 4.40 19.31 1.04
CA GLY A 63 5.63 19.91 1.53
C GLY A 63 5.36 21.37 1.85
N ALA A 64 5.76 21.83 3.04
CA ALA A 64 5.84 23.25 3.33
C ALA A 64 6.73 23.89 2.25
N THR A 65 6.12 24.65 1.35
CA THR A 65 6.89 25.51 0.45
C THR A 65 7.37 26.66 1.33
N GLN A 66 8.62 26.59 1.78
CA GLN A 66 9.31 27.74 2.40
C GLN A 66 9.86 28.64 1.31
#